data_AF-A0A1Y4RPA1-F1
#
_entry.id   AF-A0A1Y4RPA1-F1
#
_cell.length_a   1.000
_cell.length_b   1.000
_cell.length_c   1.000
_cell.angle_alpha   90.00
_cell.angle_beta   90.00
_cell.angle_gamma   90.00
#
_symmetry.space_group_name_H-M   'P 1'
#
loop_
_entity.id
_entity.type
_entity.pdbx_description
1 polymer ?
#
loop_
_entity_poly.entity_id
_entity_poly.type
_entity_poly.pdbx_seq_one_letter_code
_entity_poly.pdbx_strand_id
1 'polypeptide(L)' 'MDALHQAISSSLRSGDVFSRYNARQYVLLLVVDSDHSRGRAQQAIERILKQYRTLYPRNDLALEYTLQPLTDPKNNTSNR' A
#
# COMPACT_ATOMS: atom_id res chain seq x y z
N MET A 1 -11.05 10.90 -6.57
CA MET A 1 -10.15 10.06 -5.76
C MET A 1 -10.90 9.21 -4.73
N ASP A 2 -12.22 9.28 -4.68
CA ASP A 2 -13.04 8.52 -3.74
C ASP A 2 -13.03 7.03 -4.05
N ALA A 3 -12.97 6.65 -5.33
CA ALA A 3 -12.78 5.26 -5.74
C ALA A 3 -11.48 4.65 -5.18
N LEU A 4 -10.38 5.42 -5.10
CA LEU A 4 -9.13 4.95 -4.50
C LEU A 4 -9.24 4.83 -2.98
N HIS A 5 -9.84 5.83 -2.33
CA HIS A 5 -10.14 5.76 -0.89
C HIS A 5 -10.93 4.49 -0.56
N GLN A 6 -12.02 4.27 -1.29
CA GLN A 6 -12.89 3.12 -1.11
C GLN A 6 -12.14 1.81 -1.38
N ALA A 7 -11.39 1.72 -2.48
CA ALA A 7 -10.59 0.54 -2.80
C ALA A 7 -9.57 0.18 -1.72
N ILE A 8 -8.89 1.16 -1.12
CA ILE A 8 -7.98 0.94 0.00
C ILE A 8 -8.78 0.45 1.22
N SER A 9 -9.79 1.23 1.65
CA SER A 9 -10.56 0.94 2.86
C SER A 9 -11.22 -0.44 2.87
N SER A 10 -11.69 -0.93 1.71
CA SER A 10 -12.35 -2.24 1.60
C SER A 10 -11.38 -3.40 1.39
N SER A 11 -10.10 -3.12 1.13
CA SER A 11 -9.11 -4.15 0.80
C SER A 11 -8.15 -4.46 1.94
N LEU A 12 -7.94 -3.54 2.88
CA LEU A 12 -7.00 -3.72 3.98
C LEU A 12 -7.45 -4.81 4.95
N ARG A 13 -6.47 -5.53 5.53
CA ARG A 13 -6.73 -6.54 6.56
C ARG A 13 -6.70 -5.89 7.95
N SER A 14 -7.16 -6.63 8.95
CA SER A 14 -7.06 -6.19 10.35
C SER A 14 -5.61 -5.86 10.71
N GLY A 15 -5.38 -4.66 11.24
CA GLY A 15 -4.06 -4.16 11.63
C GLY A 15 -3.39 -3.27 10.59
N ASP A 16 -3.71 -3.44 9.30
CA ASP A 16 -3.25 -2.52 8.26
C ASP A 16 -3.93 -1.15 8.47
N VAL A 17 -3.18 -0.06 8.31
CA VAL A 17 -3.71 1.30 8.42
C VAL A 17 -3.31 2.13 7.22
N PHE A 18 -4.10 3.15 6.92
CA PHE A 18 -3.82 4.08 5.82
C PHE A 18 -4.23 5.49 6.18
N SER A 19 -3.60 6.46 5.53
CA SER A 19 -3.96 7.86 5.63
C SER A 19 -3.81 8.55 4.28
N ARG A 20 -4.57 9.63 4.10
CA ARG A 20 -4.48 10.47 2.91
C ARG A 20 -3.30 11.44 3.07
N TYR A 21 -2.31 11.32 2.20
CA TYR A 21 -1.15 12.22 2.19
C TYR A 21 -1.47 13.55 1.51
N ASN A 22 -2.19 13.51 0.39
CA ASN A 22 -2.68 14.71 -0.29
C ASN A 22 -3.94 14.40 -1.12
N ALA A 23 -4.33 15.33 -2.02
CA ALA A 23 -5.51 15.16 -2.86
C ALA A 23 -5.52 13.86 -3.69
N ARG A 24 -4.34 13.31 -4.05
CA ARG A 24 -4.18 12.18 -4.97
C ARG A 24 -3.33 11.02 -4.44
N GLN A 25 -2.76 11.12 -3.23
CA GLN A 25 -1.83 10.11 -2.70
C GLN A 25 -2.28 9.64 -1.33
N TYR A 26 -2.03 8.36 -1.08
CA TYR A 26 -2.26 7.69 0.19
C TYR A 26 -0.97 7.04 0.66
N VAL A 27 -0.78 7.03 1.97
CA VAL A 27 0.30 6.27 2.63
C VAL A 27 -0.36 5.14 3.40
N LEU A 28 0.21 3.94 3.24
CA LEU A 28 -0.26 2.72 3.86
C LEU A 28 0.84 2.17 4.76
N LEU A 29 0.44 1.67 5.92
CA LEU A 29 1.27 0.88 6.81
C LEU A 29 0.67 -0.53 6.84
N LEU A 30 1.43 -1.48 6.31
CA LEU A 30 1.00 -2.87 6.19
C LEU A 30 1.65 -3.70 7.29
N VAL A 31 0.83 -4.38 8.09
CA VAL A 31 1.31 -5.26 9.15
C VAL A 31 1.52 -6.64 8.52
N VAL A 32 2.78 -6.99 8.30
CA VAL A 32 3.19 -8.23 7.65
C VAL A 32 4.16 -9.00 8.54
N ASP A 33 4.08 -10.33 8.48
CA ASP A 33 5.05 -11.21 9.14
C ASP A 33 6.46 -10.95 8.57
N SER A 34 7.50 -11.14 9.40
CA SER A 34 8.89 -10.91 9.00
C SER A 34 9.29 -11.75 7.78
N ASP A 35 8.82 -12.99 7.75
CA ASP A 35 9.02 -13.91 6.65
C ASP A 35 8.07 -13.56 5.49
N HIS A 36 8.63 -13.35 4.30
CA HIS A 36 7.87 -12.99 3.09
C HIS A 36 7.12 -11.66 3.16
N SER A 37 7.53 -10.75 4.04
CA SER A 37 6.97 -9.39 4.22
C SER A 37 6.69 -8.67 2.90
N ARG A 38 7.66 -8.66 1.97
CA ARG A 38 7.53 -8.02 0.66
C ARG A 38 6.43 -8.65 -0.21
N GLY A 39 6.36 -9.98 -0.25
CA GLY A 39 5.35 -10.69 -1.03
C GLY A 39 3.93 -10.45 -0.50
N ARG A 40 3.77 -10.45 0.83
CA ARG A 40 2.49 -10.12 1.48
C ARG A 40 2.08 -8.66 1.23
N ALA A 41 3.02 -7.73 1.31
CA ALA A 41 2.77 -6.33 0.98
C ALA A 41 2.32 -6.17 -0.49
N GLN A 42 3.00 -6.85 -1.43
CA GLN A 42 2.62 -6.81 -2.84
C GLN A 42 1.21 -7.37 -3.08
N GLN A 43 0.84 -8.48 -2.44
CA GLN A 43 -0.52 -9.04 -2.53
C GLN A 43 -1.59 -8.08 -2.00
N ALA A 44 -1.29 -7.29 -0.96
CA ALA A 44 -2.19 -6.26 -0.47
C ALA A 44 -2.40 -5.16 -1.53
N ILE A 45 -1.32 -4.70 -2.16
CA ILE A 45 -1.38 -3.71 -3.24
C ILE A 45 -2.16 -4.25 -4.45
N GLU A 46 -1.88 -5.48 -4.89
CA GLU A 46 -2.58 -6.10 -6.03
C GLU A 46 -4.10 -6.16 -5.82
N ARG A 47 -4.53 -6.46 -4.58
CA ARG A 47 -5.95 -6.45 -4.22
C ARG A 47 -6.56 -5.04 -4.32
N ILE A 48 -5.86 -4.02 -3.83
CA ILE A 48 -6.30 -2.62 -3.93
C ILE A 48 -6.39 -2.20 -5.39
N LEU A 49 -5.39 -2.51 -6.21
CA LEU A 49 -5.37 -2.16 -7.63
C LEU A 49 -6.51 -2.83 -8.39
N LYS A 50 -6.79 -4.11 -8.10
CA LYS A 50 -7.92 -4.83 -8.68
C LYS A 50 -9.25 -4.19 -8.28
N GLN A 51 -9.43 -3.89 -6.99
CA GLN A 51 -10.65 -3.25 -6.49
C GLN A 51 -10.85 -1.85 -7.08
N TYR A 52 -9.78 -1.06 -7.21
CA TYR A 52 -9.85 0.25 -7.83
C TYR A 52 -10.32 0.17 -9.28
N ARG A 53 -9.80 -0.77 -10.07
CA ARG A 53 -10.23 -0.96 -11.47
C ARG A 53 -11.72 -1.32 -11.57
N THR A 54 -12.26 -2.05 -10.60
CA THR A 54 -13.70 -2.34 -10.53
C THR A 54 -14.51 -1.09 -10.16
N LEU A 55 -14.04 -0.27 -9.23
CA LEU A 55 -14.72 0.96 -8.78
C LEU A 55 -14.55 2.14 -9.75
N TYR A 56 -13.52 2.11 -10.60
CA TYR A 56 -13.19 3.17 -11.56
C TYR A 56 -12.95 2.59 -12.97
N PRO A 57 -14.01 2.23 -13.72
CA PRO A 57 -13.89 1.57 -15.02
C PRO A 57 -13.28 2.43 -16.13
N ARG A 58 -13.31 3.76 -15.95
CA ARG A 58 -12.84 4.74 -16.94
C ARG A 58 -11.36 4.55 -17.28
N ASN A 59 -10.56 4.03 -16.34
CA ASN A 59 -9.17 3.59 -16.52
C ASN A 59 -8.25 4.60 -17.23
N ASP A 60 -8.56 5.90 -17.11
CA ASP A 60 -7.78 7.02 -17.66
C ASP A 60 -6.73 7.56 -16.69
N LEU A 61 -6.59 6.91 -15.52
CA LEU A 61 -5.62 7.24 -14.48
C LEU A 61 -4.75 6.02 -14.20
N ALA A 62 -3.43 6.20 -14.22
CA ALA A 62 -2.48 5.21 -13.76
C ALA A 62 -2.29 5.33 -12.24
N LEU A 63 -2.32 4.19 -11.54
CA LEU A 63 -1.92 4.11 -10.14
C LEU A 63 -0.49 3.59 -10.07
N GLU A 64 0.37 4.38 -9.43
CA GLU A 64 1.74 4.01 -9.11
C GLU A 64 1.87 3.76 -7.61
N TYR A 65 2.77 2.85 -7.23
CA TYR A 65 3.04 2.55 -5.83
C TYR A 65 4.52 2.26 -5.62
N THR A 66 4.98 2.50 -4.40
CA THR A 66 6.29 2.10 -3.91
C THR A 66 6.12 1.32 -2.60
N LEU A 67 6.97 0.31 -2.40
CA LEU A 67 7.01 -0.45 -1.16
C LEU A 67 8.37 -0.24 -0.51
N GLN A 68 8.36 0.22 0.74
CA GLN A 68 9.56 0.42 1.54
C GLN A 68 9.44 -0.42 2.82
N PRO A 69 10.43 -1.28 3.12
CA PRO A 69 10.47 -1.96 4.40
C PRO A 69 10.74 -0.95 5.52
N LEU A 70 10.05 -1.11 6.64
CA LEU A 70 10.39 -0.40 7.88
C LEU A 70 11.57 -1.12 8.53
N THR A 71 12.78 -0.65 8.23
CA THR A 71 13.98 -1.08 8.95
C THR A 71 14.13 -0.27 10.22
N ASP A 72 14.56 -0.91 11.31
CA ASP A 72 14.95 -0.20 12.52
C ASP A 72 16.15 0.70 12.20
N PRO A 73 16.08 2.03 12.43
CA PRO A 73 17.19 2.95 12.18
C PRO A 73 18.48 2.59 12.94
N LYS A 74 18.41 1.76 14.00
CA LYS A 74 19.59 1.33 14.77
C LYS A 74 20.48 0.30 14.07
N ASN A 75 20.05 -0.29 12.95
CA ASN A 75 20.83 -1.29 12.21
C ASN A 75 21.63 -0.72 11.03
N ASN A 76 21.75 0.60 10.92
CA ASN A 76 22.45 1.29 9.83
C ASN A 76 23.94 1.57 10.13
N THR A 77 24.59 0.71 10.92
CA THR A 77 26.05 0.73 11.15
C THR A 77 26.66 -0.56 10.64
N SER A 78 27.05 -0.59 9.37
CA SER A 78 28.20 -1.34 8.81
C SER A 78 28.10 -1.38 7.28
N ASN A 79 28.71 -0.40 6.62
CA ASN A 79 29.66 -0.58 5.53
C ASN A 79 29.96 0.79 4.91
N ARG A 80 30.99 1.44 5.44
CA ARG A 80 31.87 2.32 4.69
C ARG A 80 33.10 1.52 4.31
#